data_AF-A0AB34ZFH3-F1
#
_entry.id   AF-A0AB34ZFH3-F1
#
_cell.length_a   1.000
_cell.length_b   1.000
_cell.length_c   1.000
_cell.angle_alpha   90.00
_cell.angle_beta   90.00
_cell.angle_gamma   90.00
#
_symmetry.space_group_name_H-M   'P 1'
#
loop_
_entity.id
_entity.type
_entity.pdbx_description
1 polymer ?
#
loop_
_entity_poly.entity_id
_entity_poly.type
_entity_poly.pdbx_seq_one_letter_code
_entity_poly.pdbx_strand_id
1 'polypeptide(L)'
;MRKLVVVVTLGLLAACTAQPAPAPAPTATPAPAPVACTDAKVDDEWLQHPPGLCGMPEEVRMLVEDYDTCEHFAGEEPYDADRRHEIEVAIAQFCTPAPARLATLMQQYRNDAQVSDWLRKYSVQADLQPAG
;
A
#
# COMPACT_ATOMS: atom_id res chain seq x y z
N MET A 1 13.25 55.68 -61.50
CA MET A 1 11.82 56.07 -61.59
C MET A 1 10.96 54.85 -61.31
N ARG A 2 9.81 55.09 -60.68
CA ARG A 2 8.62 54.23 -60.59
C ARG A 2 8.59 53.14 -59.52
N LYS A 3 8.01 53.57 -58.39
CA LYS A 3 7.46 52.80 -57.27
C LYS A 3 6.49 51.72 -57.77
N LEU A 4 6.53 50.54 -57.15
CA LEU A 4 5.38 49.64 -57.03
C LEU A 4 5.44 49.00 -55.64
N VAL A 5 4.62 49.54 -54.74
CA VAL A 5 4.35 49.02 -53.41
C VAL A 5 3.27 47.95 -53.59
N VAL A 6 3.54 46.70 -53.20
CA VAL A 6 2.52 45.66 -53.09
C VAL A 6 2.38 45.31 -51.62
N VAL A 7 1.33 45.86 -51.01
CA VAL A 7 0.86 45.51 -49.68
C VAL A 7 0.07 44.20 -49.81
N VAL A 8 0.62 43.09 -49.30
CA VAL A 8 -0.15 41.86 -49.11
C VAL A 8 -0.64 41.85 -47.67
N THR A 9 -1.86 42.35 -47.47
CA THR A 9 -2.62 42.15 -46.23
C THR A 9 -3.09 40.70 -46.18
N LEU A 10 -2.36 39.86 -45.46
CA LEU A 10 -2.86 38.56 -45.04
C LEU A 10 -3.82 38.81 -43.86
N GLY A 11 -5.13 38.65 -44.12
CA GLY A 11 -6.18 38.81 -43.13
C GLY A 11 -6.00 37.82 -41.98
N LEU A 12 -6.00 38.34 -40.75
CA LEU A 12 -6.20 37.51 -39.56
C LEU A 12 -7.61 36.92 -39.63
N LEU A 13 -7.69 35.60 -39.79
CA LEU A 13 -8.87 34.84 -39.39
C LEU A 13 -9.03 35.01 -37.88
N ALA A 14 -10.02 35.79 -37.47
CA ALA A 14 -10.50 35.80 -36.10
C ALA A 14 -11.18 34.44 -35.83
N ALA A 15 -10.42 33.48 -35.32
CA ALA A 15 -10.97 32.29 -34.73
C ALA A 15 -11.72 32.69 -33.45
N CYS A 16 -13.05 32.61 -33.48
CA CYS A 16 -13.86 32.67 -32.27
C CYS A 16 -13.52 31.45 -31.41
N THR A 17 -12.63 31.61 -30.45
CA THR A 17 -12.44 30.64 -29.37
C THR A 17 -13.61 30.79 -28.40
N ALA A 18 -14.58 29.88 -28.48
CA ALA A 18 -15.53 29.70 -27.38
C ALA A 18 -14.72 29.18 -26.17
N GLN A 19 -14.51 30.03 -25.17
CA GLN A 19 -13.95 29.58 -23.89
C GLN A 19 -14.90 28.57 -23.27
N PRO A 20 -14.44 27.34 -22.95
CA PRO A 20 -15.22 26.41 -22.15
C PRO A 20 -15.55 27.07 -20.80
N ALA A 21 -16.79 26.97 -20.36
CA ALA A 21 -17.16 27.39 -19.01
C ALA A 21 -16.30 26.62 -17.98
N PRO A 22 -15.87 27.26 -16.88
CA PRO A 22 -15.16 26.55 -15.82
C PRO A 22 -16.04 25.43 -15.29
N ALA A 23 -15.52 24.19 -15.31
CA ALA A 23 -16.16 23.08 -14.64
C ALA A 23 -16.29 23.41 -13.14
N PRO A 24 -17.39 23.01 -12.46
CA PRO A 24 -17.45 23.10 -11.01
C PRO A 24 -16.26 22.32 -10.42
N ALA A 25 -15.52 22.95 -9.52
CA ALA A 25 -14.43 22.30 -8.81
C ALA A 25 -14.97 21.01 -8.15
N PRO A 26 -14.24 19.88 -8.21
CA PRO A 26 -14.62 18.72 -7.43
C PRO A 26 -14.63 19.15 -5.96
N THR A 27 -15.79 19.01 -5.32
CA THR A 27 -15.90 19.14 -3.87
C THR A 27 -15.00 18.04 -3.31
N ALA A 28 -13.86 18.43 -2.73
CA ALA A 28 -12.99 17.50 -2.04
C ALA A 28 -13.79 16.91 -0.87
N THR A 29 -14.19 15.65 -0.99
CA THR A 29 -14.67 14.89 0.16
C THR A 29 -13.57 14.96 1.22
N PRO A 30 -13.86 15.43 2.45
CA PRO A 30 -12.85 15.46 3.49
C PRO A 30 -12.31 14.04 3.70
N ALA A 31 -10.98 13.91 3.71
CA ALA A 31 -10.33 12.64 4.01
C ALA A 31 -10.86 12.12 5.37
N PRO A 32 -11.17 10.81 5.48
CA PRO A 32 -11.57 10.24 6.77
C PRO A 32 -10.46 10.50 7.79
N ALA A 33 -10.86 10.84 9.02
CA ALA A 33 -9.92 10.97 10.13
C ALA A 33 -9.14 9.65 10.29
N PRO A 34 -7.84 9.69 10.65
CA PRO A 34 -7.08 8.47 10.87
C PRO A 34 -7.76 7.66 11.98
N VAL A 35 -8.19 6.44 11.63
CA VAL A 35 -8.65 5.48 12.63
C VAL A 35 -7.46 5.14 13.53
N ALA A 36 -7.60 5.41 14.83
CA ALA A 36 -6.60 5.02 15.80
C ALA A 36 -6.53 3.48 15.85
N CYS A 37 -5.33 2.92 15.72
CA CYS A 37 -5.12 1.49 15.92
C CYS A 37 -5.55 1.11 17.34
N THR A 38 -6.41 0.10 17.46
CA THR A 38 -6.79 -0.47 18.76
C THR A 38 -6.56 -1.97 18.75
N ASP A 39 -5.82 -2.49 19.74
CA ASP A 39 -5.66 -3.93 19.89
C ASP A 39 -7.01 -4.59 20.23
N ALA A 40 -7.28 -5.73 19.58
CA ALA A 40 -8.49 -6.49 19.82
C ALA A 40 -8.52 -7.00 21.27
N LYS A 41 -9.69 -6.90 21.93
CA LYS A 41 -9.94 -7.48 23.26
C LYS A 41 -10.53 -8.89 23.12
N VAL A 42 -9.81 -9.78 22.45
CA VAL A 42 -10.16 -11.21 22.37
C VAL A 42 -9.19 -11.99 23.25
N ASP A 43 -9.56 -13.22 23.64
CA ASP A 43 -8.66 -14.10 24.37
C ASP A 43 -7.44 -14.44 23.51
N ASP A 44 -6.27 -14.60 24.14
CA ASP A 44 -4.98 -14.78 23.46
C ASP A 44 -4.95 -15.94 22.46
N GLU A 45 -5.78 -16.97 22.66
CA GLU A 45 -5.86 -18.16 21.80
C GLU A 45 -6.43 -17.86 20.40
N TRP A 46 -7.19 -16.78 20.24
CA TRP A 46 -7.82 -16.41 18.96
C TRP A 46 -7.05 -15.31 18.20
N LEU A 47 -5.93 -14.83 18.75
CA LEU A 47 -5.13 -13.81 18.09
C LEU A 47 -4.24 -14.43 17.01
N GLN A 48 -4.19 -13.78 15.84
CA GLN A 48 -3.29 -14.15 14.74
C GLN A 48 -1.86 -13.61 14.95
N HIS A 49 -1.68 -12.67 15.87
CA HIS A 49 -0.39 -12.09 16.26
C HIS A 49 -0.29 -11.90 17.79
N PRO A 50 0.90 -11.69 18.37
CA PRO A 50 1.01 -11.39 19.79
C PRO A 50 0.28 -10.08 20.15
N PRO A 51 -0.24 -9.93 21.39
CA PRO A 51 -0.92 -8.70 21.80
C PRO A 51 0.02 -7.48 21.73
N GLY A 52 -0.57 -6.28 21.59
CA GLY A 52 0.15 -5.01 21.59
C GLY A 52 0.70 -4.57 20.22
N LEU A 53 0.11 -5.05 19.12
CA LEU A 53 0.47 -4.66 17.76
C LEU A 53 0.34 -3.16 17.55
N CYS A 54 -0.69 -2.52 18.11
CA CYS A 54 -0.88 -1.07 17.97
C CYS A 54 0.21 -0.23 18.67
N GLY A 55 0.96 -0.82 19.58
CA GLY A 55 2.13 -0.19 20.20
C GLY A 55 3.44 -0.40 19.41
N MET A 56 3.42 -1.21 18.34
CA MET A 56 4.60 -1.50 17.54
C MET A 56 4.88 -0.41 16.49
N PRO A 57 6.15 -0.26 16.07
CA PRO A 57 6.52 0.60 14.95
C PRO A 57 5.71 0.29 13.69
N GLU A 58 5.53 1.31 12.84
CA GLU A 58 4.69 1.20 11.65
C GLU A 58 5.16 0.09 10.70
N GLU A 59 6.46 -0.06 10.52
CA GLU A 59 7.04 -1.10 9.68
C GLU A 59 6.80 -2.53 10.19
N VAL A 60 6.66 -2.69 11.51
CA VAL A 60 6.27 -3.95 12.15
C VAL A 60 4.78 -4.21 11.93
N ARG A 61 3.93 -3.19 12.11
CA ARG A 61 2.49 -3.30 11.85
C ARG A 61 2.20 -3.66 10.40
N MET A 62 2.90 -3.02 9.46
CA MET A 62 2.79 -3.32 8.04
C MET A 62 3.27 -4.74 7.69
N LEU A 63 4.31 -5.28 8.36
CA LEU A 63 4.70 -6.69 8.13
C LEU A 63 3.55 -7.63 8.51
N VAL A 64 2.86 -7.36 9.62
CA VAL A 64 1.74 -8.20 10.08
C VAL A 64 0.57 -8.09 9.12
N GLU A 65 0.18 -6.87 8.74
CA GLU A 65 -0.92 -6.66 7.79
C GLU A 65 -0.66 -7.30 6.41
N ASP A 66 0.56 -7.15 5.89
CA ASP A 66 0.97 -7.79 4.63
C ASP A 66 0.94 -9.32 4.77
N TYR A 67 1.44 -9.87 5.87
CA TYR A 67 1.51 -11.32 6.05
C TYR A 67 0.14 -11.95 6.36
N ASP A 68 -0.74 -11.26 7.08
CA ASP A 68 -2.14 -11.68 7.25
C ASP A 68 -2.85 -11.73 5.89
N THR A 69 -2.55 -10.77 5.00
CA THR A 69 -3.04 -10.78 3.62
C THR A 69 -2.47 -11.98 2.84
N CYS A 70 -1.19 -12.28 2.99
CA CYS A 70 -0.58 -13.49 2.44
C CYS A 70 -1.33 -14.75 2.89
N GLU A 71 -1.49 -14.96 4.20
CA GLU A 71 -2.11 -16.14 4.77
C GLU A 71 -3.58 -16.28 4.32
N HIS A 72 -4.29 -15.15 4.20
CA HIS A 72 -5.64 -15.13 3.65
C HIS A 72 -5.68 -15.75 2.25
N PHE A 73 -4.85 -15.28 1.31
CA PHE A 73 -4.84 -15.80 -0.07
C PHE A 73 -4.21 -17.18 -0.18
N ALA A 74 -3.15 -17.47 0.60
CA ALA A 74 -2.46 -18.76 0.57
C ALA A 74 -3.34 -19.91 1.06
N GLY A 75 -4.34 -19.62 1.91
CA GLY A 75 -5.33 -20.58 2.39
C GLY A 75 -6.50 -20.85 1.43
N GLU A 76 -6.57 -20.16 0.28
CA GLU A 76 -7.72 -20.26 -0.63
C GLU A 76 -7.58 -21.37 -1.67
N GLU A 77 -8.73 -21.88 -2.14
CA GLU A 77 -8.78 -22.87 -3.22
C GLU A 77 -8.66 -22.20 -4.60
N PRO A 78 -7.72 -22.63 -5.48
CA PRO A 78 -7.57 -22.12 -6.84
C PRO A 78 -8.56 -22.80 -7.81
N TYR A 79 -9.86 -22.68 -7.55
CA TYR A 79 -10.92 -23.46 -8.22
C TYR A 79 -11.09 -23.14 -9.72
N ASP A 80 -10.58 -22.00 -10.19
CA ASP A 80 -10.50 -21.67 -11.60
C ASP A 80 -9.19 -20.93 -11.95
N ALA A 81 -9.05 -20.52 -13.21
CA ALA A 81 -7.83 -19.89 -13.68
C ALA A 81 -7.62 -18.46 -13.17
N ASP A 82 -8.70 -17.70 -13.03
CA ASP A 82 -8.63 -16.32 -12.60
C ASP A 82 -8.30 -16.26 -11.11
N ARG A 83 -8.99 -17.08 -10.30
CA ARG A 83 -8.70 -17.19 -8.87
C ARG A 83 -7.30 -17.68 -8.58
N ARG A 84 -6.83 -18.67 -9.33
CA ARG A 84 -5.42 -19.13 -9.23
C ARG A 84 -4.45 -17.98 -9.48
N HIS A 85 -4.71 -17.16 -10.52
CA HIS A 85 -3.85 -16.03 -10.83
C HIS A 85 -3.85 -14.98 -9.71
N GLU A 86 -5.00 -14.67 -9.11
CA GLU A 86 -5.09 -13.76 -7.96
C GLU A 86 -4.26 -14.25 -6.77
N ILE A 87 -4.38 -15.54 -6.42
CA ILE A 87 -3.62 -16.17 -5.33
C ILE A 87 -2.11 -16.11 -5.63
N GLU A 88 -1.70 -16.46 -6.85
CA GLU A 88 -0.28 -16.39 -7.26
C GLU A 88 0.29 -14.97 -7.14
N VAL A 89 -0.47 -13.95 -7.56
CA VAL A 89 -0.08 -12.54 -7.43
C VAL A 89 0.03 -12.14 -5.97
N ALA A 90 -0.93 -12.49 -5.12
CA ALA A 90 -0.90 -12.19 -3.70
C ALA A 90 0.28 -12.87 -2.99
N ILE A 91 0.56 -14.14 -3.29
CA ILE A 91 1.71 -14.86 -2.74
C ILE A 91 3.04 -14.19 -3.14
N ALA A 92 3.16 -13.80 -4.40
CA ALA A 92 4.35 -13.11 -4.90
C ALA A 92 4.52 -11.74 -4.22
N GLN A 93 3.42 -11.02 -3.98
CA GLN A 93 3.43 -9.68 -3.41
C GLN A 93 3.67 -9.69 -1.90
N PHE A 94 3.07 -10.62 -1.16
CA PHE A 94 2.96 -10.54 0.30
C PHE A 94 3.74 -11.64 1.02
N CYS A 95 3.62 -12.90 0.59
CA CYS A 95 4.31 -14.01 1.25
C CYS A 95 5.82 -13.98 0.96
N THR A 96 6.18 -13.82 -0.31
CA THR A 96 7.56 -13.93 -0.78
C THR A 96 8.53 -12.94 -0.10
N PRO A 97 8.19 -11.64 0.07
CA PRO A 97 9.10 -10.71 0.75
C PRO A 97 9.10 -10.83 2.29
N ALA A 98 8.12 -11.51 2.90
CA ALA A 98 7.94 -11.49 4.35
C ALA A 98 9.15 -12.03 5.14
N PRO A 99 9.81 -13.15 4.78
CA PRO A 99 11.00 -13.63 5.48
C PRO A 99 12.16 -12.62 5.51
N ALA A 100 12.42 -11.95 4.38
CA ALA A 100 13.48 -10.96 4.27
C ALA A 100 13.14 -9.69 5.05
N ARG A 101 11.87 -9.28 5.03
CA ARG A 101 11.37 -8.14 5.81
C ARG A 101 11.46 -8.42 7.31
N LEU A 102 11.06 -9.61 7.76
CA LEU A 102 11.21 -10.02 9.15
C LEU A 102 12.68 -9.98 9.59
N ALA A 103 13.60 -10.57 8.82
CA ALA A 103 15.03 -10.54 9.12
C ALA A 103 15.56 -9.10 9.23
N THR A 104 15.15 -8.22 8.31
CA THR A 104 15.50 -6.79 8.33
C THR A 104 15.02 -6.11 9.60
N LEU A 105 13.75 -6.31 9.99
CA LEU A 105 13.17 -5.72 11.20
C LEU A 105 13.83 -6.26 12.48
N MET A 106 14.09 -7.56 12.54
CA MET A 106 14.80 -8.17 13.69
C MET A 106 16.20 -7.57 13.85
N GLN A 107 16.89 -7.30 12.75
CA GLN A 107 18.21 -6.66 12.77
C GLN A 107 18.13 -5.16 13.14
N GLN A 108 17.14 -4.44 12.60
CA GLN A 108 16.90 -3.02 12.87
C GLN A 108 16.61 -2.79 14.36
N TYR A 109 15.73 -3.61 14.95
CA TYR A 109 15.27 -3.47 16.33
C TYR A 109 16.03 -4.32 17.35
N ARG A 110 17.18 -4.90 16.99
CA ARG A 110 17.94 -5.82 17.87
C ARG A 110 18.30 -5.25 19.25
N ASN A 111 18.35 -3.93 19.40
CA ASN A 111 18.67 -3.25 20.66
C ASN A 111 17.43 -2.68 21.37
N ASP A 112 16.25 -2.84 20.79
CA ASP A 112 14.96 -2.53 21.42
C ASP A 112 14.38 -3.85 21.97
N ALA A 113 14.44 -4.02 23.29
CA ALA A 113 13.99 -5.25 23.93
C ALA A 113 12.50 -5.53 23.66
N GLN A 114 11.66 -4.49 23.71
CA GLN A 114 10.22 -4.62 23.52
C GLN A 114 9.90 -5.09 22.10
N VAL A 115 10.44 -4.41 21.09
CA VAL A 115 10.15 -4.74 19.68
C VAL A 115 10.80 -6.06 19.29
N SER A 116 12.04 -6.31 19.73
CA SER A 116 12.73 -7.56 19.39
C SER A 116 12.09 -8.80 20.02
N ASP A 117 11.61 -8.72 21.27
CA ASP A 117 10.85 -9.80 21.89
C ASP A 117 9.51 -10.03 21.18
N TRP A 118 8.83 -8.95 20.79
CA TRP A 118 7.56 -9.03 20.06
C TRP A 118 7.74 -9.70 18.70
N LEU A 119 8.74 -9.29 17.91
CA LEU A 119 9.06 -9.88 16.61
C LEU A 119 9.41 -11.37 16.71
N ARG A 120 10.15 -11.80 17.76
CA ARG A 120 10.44 -13.22 17.98
C ARG A 120 9.18 -14.04 18.27
N LYS A 121 8.27 -13.52 19.10
CA LYS A 121 6.99 -14.18 19.38
C LYS A 121 6.13 -14.27 18.14
N TYR A 122 6.05 -13.18 17.37
CA TYR A 122 5.30 -13.13 16.13
C TYR A 122 5.82 -14.15 15.11
N SER A 123 7.13 -14.23 14.91
CA SER A 123 7.77 -15.21 14.02
C SER A 123 7.36 -16.66 14.34
N VAL A 124 7.29 -17.02 15.62
CA VAL A 124 6.86 -18.37 16.05
C VAL A 124 5.36 -18.57 15.86
N GLN A 125 4.53 -17.60 16.26
CA GLN A 125 3.08 -17.72 16.21
C GLN A 125 2.54 -17.76 14.77
N ALA A 126 3.13 -16.96 13.87
CA ALA A 126 2.75 -16.86 12.47
C ALA A 126 3.45 -17.90 11.58
N ASP A 127 4.28 -18.79 12.15
CA ASP A 127 5.17 -19.71 11.41
C ASP A 127 6.02 -19.00 10.32
N LEU A 128 6.35 -17.72 10.54
CA LEU A 128 7.13 -16.91 9.62
C LEU A 128 8.60 -16.94 10.02
N GLN A 129 9.41 -17.69 9.28
CA GLN A 129 10.85 -17.75 9.52
C GLN A 129 11.58 -16.55 8.88
N PRO A 130 12.52 -15.90 9.58
CA PRO A 130 13.37 -14.90 8.95
C PRO A 130 14.27 -15.54 7.90
N ALA A 131 14.55 -14.82 6.82
CA ALA A 131 15.57 -15.23 5.87
C ALA A 131 16.95 -15.31 6.57
N GLY A 132 17.74 -16.33 6.19
CA GLY A 132 19.08 -16.59 6.73
C GLY A 132 20.19 -15.74 6.15
#